data_AF-A0A8S0WCZ1-F1
#
_entry.id   AF-A0A8S0WCZ1-F1
#
_cell.length_a   1.000
_cell.length_b   1.000
_cell.length_c   1.000
_cell.angle_alpha   90.00
_cell.angle_beta   90.00
_cell.angle_gamma   90.00
#
_symmetry.space_group_name_H-M   'P 1'
#
loop_
_entity.id
_entity.type
_entity.pdbx_description
1 polymer ?
#
loop_
_entity_poly.entity_id
_entity_poly.type
_entity_poly.pdbx_seq_one_letter_code
_entity_poly.pdbx_strand_id
1 'polypeptide(L)'
;MGRMTLRDFTFSDGTLVPAGSSLFVNSHGLYGDEEIHASPPTFDGFRYLREDNSSQAMLTTPTLDFQAFGYGRHVCPGRFLGSYQLKTVIAHVLMTYDLRSDEASDSSVTEPKGAENMPNIKAAIWLKKRVVEQEGKKEKIISKAFCSTSVLDTKTEWCKYHEETFPACVIAGMPTGAYGFGDGSLRR
;
A
#
# COMPACT_ATOMS: atom_id res chain seq x y z
N MET A 1 9.52 5.34 12.91
CA MET A 1 10.54 6.37 12.59
C MET A 1 11.45 6.59 13.80
N GLY A 2 12.75 6.35 13.66
CA GLY A 2 13.73 6.48 14.76
C GLY A 2 14.52 7.78 14.73
N ARG A 3 14.94 8.29 15.89
CA ARG A 3 15.88 9.40 16.07
C ARG A 3 16.90 9.02 17.14
N MET A 4 18.10 9.57 17.06
CA MET A 4 19.10 9.45 18.12
C MET A 4 19.36 10.83 18.71
N THR A 5 19.35 10.95 20.04
CA THR A 5 19.67 12.19 20.72
C THR A 5 21.17 12.47 20.62
N LEU A 6 21.54 13.64 20.10
CA LEU A 6 22.96 14.04 20.01
C LEU A 6 23.46 14.71 21.29
N ARG A 7 22.54 15.21 22.11
CA ARG A 7 22.77 15.87 23.39
C ARG A 7 21.58 15.60 24.29
N ASP A 8 21.77 15.78 25.59
CA ASP A 8 20.70 15.71 26.57
C ASP A 8 19.55 16.65 26.17
N PHE A 9 18.33 16.12 26.22
CA PHE A 9 17.12 16.85 25.83
C PHE A 9 16.03 16.62 26.88
N THR A 10 15.49 17.70 27.42
CA THR A 10 14.36 17.66 28.35
C THR A 10 13.08 18.06 27.62
N PHE A 11 12.08 17.17 27.63
CA PHE A 11 10.74 17.46 27.13
C PHE A 11 10.01 18.48 28.03
N SER A 12 8.92 19.07 27.51
CA SER A 12 8.12 20.04 28.26
C SER A 12 7.44 19.48 29.51
N ASP A 13 7.28 18.17 29.60
CA ASP A 13 6.77 17.43 30.76
C ASP A 13 7.84 17.17 31.83
N GLY A 14 9.09 17.58 31.59
CA GLY A 14 10.23 17.34 32.48
C GLY A 14 10.99 16.04 32.21
N THR A 15 10.55 15.21 31.25
CA THR A 15 11.24 13.96 30.91
C THR A 15 12.60 14.25 30.28
N LEU A 16 13.69 13.82 30.94
CA LEU A 16 15.06 13.93 30.44
C LEU A 16 15.42 12.72 29.58
N VAL A 17 15.89 12.97 28.36
CA VAL A 17 16.48 11.97 27.47
C VAL A 17 17.98 12.23 27.33
N PRO A 18 18.84 11.33 27.84
CA PRO A 18 20.28 11.46 27.71
C PRO A 18 20.76 11.42 26.26
N ALA A 19 21.90 12.04 25.97
CA ALA A 19 22.61 11.91 24.71
C ALA A 19 22.91 10.43 24.38
N GLY A 20 22.82 10.06 23.10
CA GLY A 20 23.02 8.69 22.62
C GLY A 20 21.79 7.78 22.69
N SER A 21 20.67 8.26 23.24
CA SER A 21 19.42 7.50 23.32
C SER A 21 18.74 7.40 21.95
N SER A 22 18.20 6.22 21.63
CA SER A 22 17.35 6.02 20.46
C SER A 22 15.87 6.20 20.83
N LEU A 23 15.19 7.10 20.12
CA LEU A 23 13.77 7.41 20.26
C LEU A 23 13.00 6.92 19.04
N PHE A 24 11.81 6.38 19.28
CA PHE A 24 10.91 5.93 18.21
C PHE A 24 9.50 6.47 18.45
N VAL A 25 8.82 6.85 17.38
CA VAL A 25 7.40 7.19 17.43
C VAL A 25 6.58 5.89 17.51
N ASN A 26 5.69 5.79 18.51
CA ASN A 26 4.76 4.67 18.66
C ASN A 26 3.57 4.81 17.71
N SER A 27 3.81 4.60 16.41
CA SER A 27 2.76 4.70 15.40
C SER A 27 1.69 3.60 15.57
N HIS A 28 2.05 2.42 16.09
CA HIS A 28 1.08 1.36 16.39
C HIS A 28 0.07 1.80 17.45
N GLY A 29 0.54 2.42 18.53
CA GLY A 29 -0.31 2.99 19.57
C GLY A 29 -1.21 4.09 19.03
N LEU A 30 -0.65 5.01 18.23
CA LEU A 30 -1.43 6.09 17.60
C LEU A 30 -2.61 5.56 16.77
N TYR A 31 -2.36 4.61 15.86
CA TYR A 31 -3.41 4.06 15.00
C TYR A 31 -4.38 3.13 15.72
N GLY A 32 -3.99 2.60 16.88
CA GLY A 32 -4.80 1.73 17.73
C GLY A 32 -5.56 2.47 18.83
N ASP A 33 -5.41 3.79 18.93
CA ASP A 33 -6.05 4.60 19.97
C ASP A 33 -7.52 4.86 19.63
N GLU A 34 -8.43 4.42 20.50
CA GLU A 34 -9.88 4.58 20.33
C GLU A 34 -10.34 6.02 20.51
N GLU A 35 -9.58 6.86 21.23
CA GLU A 35 -9.89 8.29 21.40
C GLU A 35 -9.62 9.07 20.10
N ILE A 36 -8.65 8.61 19.31
CA ILE A 36 -8.26 9.24 18.04
C ILE A 36 -9.02 8.62 16.86
N HIS A 37 -9.23 7.29 16.90
CA HIS A 37 -9.81 6.54 15.80
C HIS A 37 -10.93 5.62 16.31
N ALA A 38 -12.19 5.94 15.99
CA ALA A 38 -13.32 5.09 16.37
C ALA A 38 -13.18 3.67 15.76
N SER A 39 -13.33 2.65 16.61
CA SER A 39 -13.19 1.22 16.26
C SER A 39 -11.91 0.91 15.45
N PRO A 40 -10.70 1.14 16.01
CA PRO A 40 -9.43 0.92 15.34
C PRO A 40 -9.28 -0.44 14.63
N PRO A 41 -9.67 -1.58 15.22
CA PRO A 41 -9.45 -2.88 14.59
C PRO A 41 -10.38 -3.17 13.41
N THR A 42 -11.44 -2.38 13.21
CA THR A 42 -12.41 -2.59 12.13
C THR A 42 -12.08 -1.72 10.93
N PHE A 43 -11.93 -2.32 9.75
CA PHE A 43 -11.78 -1.55 8.51
C PHE A 43 -13.08 -0.80 8.17
N ASP A 44 -13.03 0.53 8.19
CA ASP A 44 -14.11 1.42 7.76
C ASP A 44 -13.59 2.37 6.67
N GLY A 45 -13.92 2.05 5.41
CA GLY A 45 -13.51 2.85 4.25
C GLY A 45 -14.06 4.28 4.22
N PHE A 46 -15.06 4.58 5.05
CA PHE A 46 -15.67 5.91 5.14
C PHE A 46 -15.28 6.66 6.41
N ARG A 47 -14.39 6.13 7.26
CA ARG A 47 -13.99 6.76 8.53
C ARG A 47 -13.55 8.22 8.36
N TYR A 48 -12.79 8.50 7.31
CA TYR A 48 -12.28 9.84 6.99
C TYR A 48 -13.16 10.62 6.01
N LEU A 49 -14.39 10.15 5.77
CA LEU A 49 -15.43 10.85 5.00
C LEU A 49 -16.64 11.22 5.89
N ARG A 50 -16.77 10.56 7.04
CA ARG A 50 -17.84 10.77 8.01
C ARG A 50 -17.54 11.99 8.86
N GLU A 51 -17.74 13.18 8.31
CA GLU A 51 -17.92 14.42 9.06
C GLU A 51 -18.29 15.53 8.07
N ASP A 52 -19.29 16.35 8.41
CA ASP A 52 -19.62 17.59 7.72
C ASP A 52 -18.56 18.70 7.98
N ASN A 53 -17.37 18.32 8.44
CA ASN A 53 -16.26 19.21 8.69
C ASN A 53 -15.48 19.47 7.40
N SER A 54 -15.70 20.68 6.86
CA SER A 54 -14.85 21.31 5.83
C SER A 54 -13.34 21.36 6.16
N SER A 55 -12.93 20.94 7.36
CA SER A 55 -11.56 20.96 7.88
C SER A 55 -10.83 19.60 7.84
N GLN A 56 -11.40 18.56 7.22
CA GLN A 56 -10.71 17.26 7.15
C GLN A 56 -9.37 17.37 6.41
N ALA A 57 -8.30 16.94 7.07
CA ALA A 57 -6.96 16.94 6.52
C ALA A 57 -6.89 15.98 5.32
N MET A 58 -6.30 16.44 4.22
CA MET A 58 -6.02 15.58 3.08
C MET A 58 -5.05 14.45 3.48
N LEU A 59 -5.11 13.31 2.77
CA LEU A 59 -4.17 12.19 2.92
C LEU A 59 -2.69 12.61 2.94
N THR A 60 -2.34 13.68 2.23
CA THR A 60 -0.97 14.23 2.10
C THR A 60 -0.62 15.28 3.16
N THR A 61 -1.57 15.65 4.03
CA THR A 61 -1.37 16.62 5.10
C THR A 61 -0.90 15.88 6.36
N PRO A 62 0.32 16.12 6.84
CA PRO A 62 0.79 15.50 8.08
C PRO A 62 0.06 16.12 9.27
N THR A 63 -0.60 15.31 10.08
CA THR A 63 -1.20 15.72 11.37
C THR A 63 -0.59 14.92 12.50
N LEU A 64 -0.84 15.31 13.75
CA LEU A 64 -0.38 14.52 14.91
C LEU A 64 -1.17 13.20 15.01
N ASP A 65 -2.43 13.24 14.58
CA ASP A 65 -3.38 12.12 14.65
C ASP A 65 -3.25 11.16 13.46
N PHE A 66 -2.60 11.60 12.37
CA PHE A 66 -2.41 10.79 11.17
C PHE A 66 -1.02 11.03 10.54
N GLN A 67 -0.14 10.04 10.71
CA GLN A 67 1.29 10.16 10.40
C GLN A 67 1.77 9.20 9.31
N ALA A 68 0.93 8.88 8.32
CA ALA A 68 1.25 7.89 7.28
C ALA A 68 2.51 8.25 6.47
N PHE A 69 2.80 9.54 6.35
CA PHE A 69 3.98 10.07 5.66
C PHE A 69 5.02 10.69 6.61
N GLY A 70 4.90 10.43 7.91
CA GLY A 70 5.70 11.08 8.95
C GLY A 70 5.28 12.53 9.23
N TYR A 71 6.03 13.20 10.11
CA TYR A 71 5.69 14.54 10.61
C TYR A 71 6.93 15.45 10.74
N GLY A 72 6.70 16.76 10.74
CA GLY A 72 7.74 17.77 10.93
C GLY A 72 8.74 17.88 9.77
N ARG A 73 10.00 18.23 10.08
CA ARG A 73 11.06 18.46 9.07
C ARG A 73 11.38 17.25 8.20
N HIS A 74 11.02 16.06 8.64
CA HIS A 74 11.30 14.80 7.95
C HIS A 74 10.05 14.16 7.36
N VAL A 75 8.98 14.94 7.16
CA VAL A 75 7.80 14.47 6.41
C VAL A 75 8.23 14.00 5.02
N CYS A 76 7.64 12.91 4.54
CA CYS A 76 7.95 12.32 3.25
C CYS A 76 7.73 13.36 2.12
N PRO A 77 8.79 13.71 1.36
CA PRO A 77 8.63 14.61 0.22
C PRO A 77 7.82 13.96 -0.92
N GLY A 78 7.86 12.63 -1.01
CA GLY A 78 7.13 11.84 -2.01
C GLY A 78 5.64 11.63 -1.74
N ARG A 79 5.09 12.16 -0.63
CA ARG A 79 3.69 11.92 -0.22
C ARG A 79 2.65 12.28 -1.29
N PHE A 80 2.90 13.35 -2.06
CA PHE A 80 2.03 13.76 -3.15
C PHE A 80 2.04 12.72 -4.27
N LEU A 81 3.23 12.37 -4.77
CA LEU A 81 3.40 11.37 -5.81
C LEU A 81 2.81 10.01 -5.38
N GLY A 82 3.13 9.55 -4.17
CA GLY A 82 2.60 8.30 -3.63
C GLY A 82 1.07 8.32 -3.54
N SER A 83 0.47 9.42 -3.09
CA SER A 83 -0.99 9.56 -3.04
C SER A 83 -1.64 9.52 -4.43
N TYR A 84 -1.02 10.13 -5.45
CA TYR A 84 -1.53 10.11 -6.82
C TYR A 84 -1.38 8.75 -7.47
N GLN A 85 -0.25 8.08 -7.28
CA GLN A 85 -0.01 6.73 -7.78
C GLN A 85 -1.01 5.75 -7.15
N LEU A 86 -1.18 5.80 -5.83
CA LEU A 86 -2.15 4.95 -5.12
C LEU A 86 -3.57 5.15 -5.65
N LYS A 87 -4.03 6.40 -5.74
CA LYS A 87 -5.36 6.73 -6.28
C LYS A 87 -5.53 6.26 -7.72
N THR A 88 -4.51 6.42 -8.57
CA THR A 88 -4.55 6.01 -9.97
C THR A 88 -4.65 4.49 -10.11
N VAL A 89 -3.84 3.74 -9.34
CA VAL A 89 -3.87 2.28 -9.34
C VAL A 89 -5.21 1.77 -8.84
N ILE A 90 -5.72 2.29 -7.71
CA ILE A 90 -7.03 1.90 -7.18
C ILE A 90 -8.14 2.22 -8.17
N ALA A 91 -8.17 3.43 -8.72
CA ALA A 91 -9.17 3.82 -9.71
C ALA A 91 -9.12 2.91 -10.95
N HIS A 92 -7.93 2.60 -11.46
CA HIS A 92 -7.79 1.69 -12.59
C HIS A 92 -8.34 0.31 -12.26
N VAL A 93 -7.95 -0.27 -11.12
CA VAL A 93 -8.42 -1.60 -10.69
C VAL A 93 -9.94 -1.60 -10.55
N LEU A 94 -10.50 -0.62 -9.82
CA LEU A 94 -11.95 -0.51 -9.59
C LEU A 94 -12.76 -0.24 -10.85
N MET A 95 -12.16 0.38 -11.88
CA MET A 95 -12.84 0.67 -13.16
C MET A 95 -12.76 -0.48 -14.15
N THR A 96 -11.73 -1.32 -14.07
CA THR A 96 -11.43 -2.32 -15.09
C THR A 96 -11.54 -3.77 -14.62
N TYR A 97 -11.61 -4.03 -13.32
CA TYR A 97 -11.69 -5.39 -12.78
C TYR A 97 -12.78 -5.55 -11.71
N ASP A 98 -13.31 -6.76 -11.63
CA ASP A 98 -14.01 -7.28 -10.47
C ASP A 98 -13.01 -8.03 -9.58
N LEU A 99 -13.16 -7.86 -8.27
CA LEU A 99 -12.27 -8.38 -7.22
C LEU A 99 -13.02 -9.39 -6.36
N ARG A 100 -12.36 -10.49 -6.02
CA ARG A 100 -12.83 -11.44 -4.99
C ARG A 100 -11.66 -11.90 -4.13
N SER A 101 -11.87 -11.98 -2.81
CA SER A 101 -10.89 -12.57 -1.89
C SER A 101 -10.84 -14.07 -2.04
N ASP A 102 -9.66 -14.67 -1.94
CA ASP A 102 -9.54 -16.13 -1.85
C ASP A 102 -9.84 -16.56 -0.41
N GLU A 103 -10.99 -17.23 -0.20
CA GLU A 103 -11.47 -17.66 1.14
C GLU A 103 -10.50 -18.64 1.84
N ALA A 104 -9.67 -19.33 1.06
CA ALA A 104 -8.62 -20.20 1.58
C ALA A 104 -7.39 -19.44 2.10
N SER A 105 -7.30 -18.13 1.84
CA SER A 105 -6.16 -17.31 2.20
C SER A 105 -6.53 -16.30 3.29
N ASP A 106 -5.79 -16.34 4.40
CA ASP A 106 -5.99 -15.39 5.49
C ASP A 106 -5.22 -14.09 5.20
N SER A 107 -5.94 -13.07 4.73
CA SER A 107 -5.41 -11.74 4.48
C SER A 107 -5.29 -10.88 5.74
N SER A 108 -5.80 -11.34 6.89
CA SER A 108 -5.76 -10.59 8.16
C SER A 108 -4.41 -10.69 8.87
N VAL A 109 -3.62 -11.70 8.52
CA VAL A 109 -2.27 -11.86 9.04
C VAL A 109 -1.35 -10.80 8.42
N THR A 110 -0.72 -10.01 9.28
CA THR A 110 0.40 -9.15 8.88
C THR A 110 1.69 -9.71 9.47
N GLU A 111 2.74 -9.74 8.67
CA GLU A 111 4.06 -10.16 9.12
C GLU A 111 4.93 -8.93 9.39
N PRO A 112 5.59 -8.84 10.57
CA PRO A 112 6.50 -7.75 10.83
C PRO A 112 7.75 -7.90 9.95
N LYS A 113 8.07 -6.86 9.19
CA LYS A 113 9.28 -6.76 8.37
C LYS A 113 10.06 -5.51 8.77
N GLY A 114 10.97 -5.68 9.73
CA GLY A 114 11.68 -4.54 10.32
C GLY A 114 10.75 -3.69 11.16
N ALA A 115 10.65 -2.39 10.84
CA ALA A 115 9.80 -1.43 11.55
C ALA A 115 8.41 -1.26 10.90
N GLU A 116 8.06 -2.13 9.95
CA GLU A 116 6.83 -2.06 9.14
C GLU A 116 6.05 -3.36 9.28
N ASN A 117 4.72 -3.26 9.19
CA ASN A 117 3.83 -4.42 9.09
C ASN A 117 3.52 -4.64 7.61
N MET A 118 3.93 -5.79 7.09
CA MET A 118 3.62 -6.17 5.71
C MET A 118 2.33 -7.00 5.70
N PRO A 119 1.46 -6.80 4.69
CA PRO A 119 0.33 -7.72 4.50
C PRO A 119 0.86 -9.12 4.19
N ASN A 120 0.05 -10.15 4.47
CA ASN A 120 0.35 -11.51 4.04
C ASN A 120 0.47 -11.56 2.50
N ILE A 121 1.71 -11.59 2.00
CA ILE A 121 2.01 -11.61 0.56
C ILE A 121 1.59 -12.92 -0.13
N LYS A 122 1.32 -13.97 0.66
CA LYS A 122 0.78 -15.24 0.18
C LYS A 122 -0.74 -15.22 0.07
N ALA A 123 -1.40 -14.20 0.62
CA ALA A 123 -2.83 -14.03 0.45
C ALA A 123 -3.14 -13.81 -1.04
N ALA A 124 -4.08 -14.59 -1.56
CA ALA A 124 -4.41 -14.56 -2.96
C ALA A 124 -5.67 -13.75 -3.20
N ILE A 125 -5.70 -13.07 -4.35
CA ILE A 125 -6.89 -12.35 -4.81
C ILE A 125 -7.27 -12.85 -6.20
N TRP A 126 -8.56 -12.89 -6.46
CA TRP A 126 -9.12 -13.21 -7.75
C TRP A 126 -9.48 -11.92 -8.48
N LEU A 127 -9.01 -11.80 -9.72
CA LEU A 127 -9.27 -10.66 -10.60
C LEU A 127 -10.00 -11.16 -11.85
N LYS A 128 -11.10 -10.51 -12.19
CA LYS A 128 -11.80 -10.70 -13.47
C LYS A 128 -11.86 -9.36 -14.22
N LYS A 129 -11.35 -9.30 -15.44
CA LYS A 129 -11.40 -8.06 -16.24
C LYS A 129 -12.84 -7.81 -16.69
N ARG A 130 -13.34 -6.60 -16.45
CA ARG A 130 -14.65 -6.16 -16.95
C ARG A 130 -14.58 -5.85 -18.44
N VAL A 131 -15.61 -6.27 -19.16
CA VAL A 131 -15.83 -5.86 -20.55
C VAL A 131 -16.59 -4.54 -20.50
N VAL A 132 -15.92 -3.46 -20.87
CA VAL A 132 -16.58 -2.17 -21.05
C VAL A 132 -17.02 -2.09 -22.50
N GLU A 133 -18.33 -2.21 -22.76
CA GLU A 133 -18.89 -1.89 -24.07
C GLU A 133 -18.82 -0.38 -24.27
N GLN A 134 -17.82 0.09 -25.03
CA GLN A 134 -17.80 1.48 -25.49
C GLN A 134 -18.68 1.59 -26.73
N GLU A 135 -19.71 2.43 -26.67
CA GLU A 135 -20.61 2.72 -27.79
C GLU A 135 -19.79 2.99 -29.07
N GLY A 136 -19.86 2.07 -30.03
CA GLY A 136 -19.34 2.25 -31.38
C GLY A 136 -17.97 1.63 -31.72
N LYS A 137 -17.21 1.07 -30.76
CA LYS A 137 -15.96 0.34 -31.08
C LYS A 137 -15.93 -1.02 -30.38
N LYS A 138 -16.26 -2.08 -31.13
CA LYS A 138 -16.04 -3.47 -30.73
C LYS A 138 -14.53 -3.75 -30.64
N GLU A 139 -13.88 -3.38 -29.54
CA GLU A 139 -12.54 -3.86 -29.25
C GLU A 139 -12.59 -5.34 -28.83
N LYS A 140 -12.40 -6.21 -29.82
CA LYS A 140 -11.98 -7.61 -29.65
C LYS A 140 -10.54 -7.68 -29.10
N ILE A 141 -10.26 -7.11 -27.94
CA ILE A 141 -8.93 -7.16 -27.30
C ILE A 141 -9.06 -7.56 -25.83
N ILE A 142 -9.84 -8.60 -25.50
CA ILE A 142 -9.82 -9.16 -24.16
C ILE A 142 -10.03 -10.67 -24.23
N SER A 143 -8.96 -11.43 -24.01
CA SER A 143 -9.02 -12.69 -23.22
C SER A 143 -7.69 -13.43 -23.09
N LYS A 144 -6.70 -13.23 -23.98
CA LYS A 144 -5.51 -14.13 -23.99
C LYS A 144 -4.22 -13.62 -23.37
N ALA A 145 -4.01 -12.30 -23.23
CA ALA A 145 -2.68 -11.79 -22.85
C ALA A 145 -2.46 -11.62 -21.33
N PHE A 146 -3.52 -11.42 -20.54
CA PHE A 146 -3.36 -11.01 -19.13
C PHE A 146 -3.13 -12.18 -18.15
N CYS A 147 -3.57 -13.38 -18.50
CA CYS A 147 -3.55 -14.56 -17.62
C CYS A 147 -2.46 -15.57 -18.03
N SER A 148 -1.35 -15.11 -18.62
CA SER A 148 -0.32 -16.03 -19.13
C SER A 148 0.47 -16.73 -18.03
N THR A 149 0.41 -16.26 -16.79
CA THR A 149 1.14 -16.81 -15.63
C THR A 149 0.29 -17.13 -14.40
N SER A 150 -1.02 -16.84 -14.42
CA SER A 150 -1.96 -17.13 -13.33
C SER A 150 -2.88 -18.30 -13.66
N VAL A 151 -3.28 -19.08 -12.65
CA VAL A 151 -4.30 -20.13 -12.79
C VAL A 151 -5.61 -19.47 -13.23
N LEU A 152 -6.00 -19.74 -14.47
CA LEU A 152 -7.27 -19.32 -15.06
C LEU A 152 -8.33 -20.34 -14.65
N ASP A 153 -9.40 -19.90 -13.98
CA ASP A 153 -10.64 -20.68 -13.99
C ASP A 153 -11.30 -20.49 -15.36
N THR A 154 -11.08 -21.47 -16.23
CA THR A 154 -11.57 -21.48 -17.61
C THR A 154 -13.09 -21.44 -17.72
N LYS A 155 -13.82 -21.70 -16.63
CA LYS A 155 -15.30 -21.64 -16.60
C LYS A 155 -15.82 -20.26 -16.25
N THR A 156 -15.06 -19.45 -15.50
CA THR A 156 -15.57 -18.20 -14.91
C THR A 156 -14.78 -16.95 -15.32
N GLU A 157 -13.67 -17.13 -16.05
CA GLU A 157 -12.76 -16.07 -16.53
C GLU A 157 -12.04 -15.29 -15.41
N TRP A 158 -11.98 -15.88 -14.21
CA TRP A 158 -11.22 -15.32 -13.10
C TRP A 158 -9.76 -15.79 -13.16
N CYS A 159 -8.84 -14.87 -12.88
CA CYS A 159 -7.42 -15.14 -12.74
C CYS A 159 -7.02 -15.01 -11.26
N LYS A 160 -6.36 -16.04 -10.72
CA LYS A 160 -5.80 -16.02 -9.36
C LYS A 160 -4.43 -15.34 -9.34
N TYR A 161 -4.28 -14.31 -8.53
CA TYR A 161 -3.02 -13.61 -8.29
C TYR A 161 -2.46 -13.95 -6.92
N HIS A 162 -1.19 -14.36 -6.86
CA HIS A 162 -0.43 -14.54 -5.61
C HIS A 162 1.06 -14.23 -5.83
N GLU A 163 1.88 -14.32 -4.77
CA GLU A 163 3.32 -13.95 -4.75
C GLU A 163 4.13 -14.41 -5.97
N GLU A 164 3.97 -15.65 -6.44
CA GLU A 164 4.72 -16.17 -7.61
C GLU A 164 4.32 -15.51 -8.94
N THR A 165 3.18 -14.82 -8.98
CA THR A 165 2.67 -14.10 -10.17
C THR A 165 3.15 -12.64 -10.24
N PHE A 166 3.63 -12.08 -9.12
CA PHE A 166 4.04 -10.67 -8.97
C PHE A 166 5.23 -10.26 -9.87
N PRO A 167 6.34 -11.03 -9.97
CA PRO A 167 7.43 -10.66 -10.86
C PRO A 167 7.07 -10.76 -12.35
N ALA A 168 6.11 -11.62 -12.72
CA ALA A 168 5.73 -11.81 -14.12
C ALA A 168 4.79 -10.72 -14.65
N CYS A 169 3.92 -10.16 -13.81
CA CYS A 169 2.89 -9.22 -14.25
C CYS A 169 3.42 -7.79 -14.48
N VAL A 170 4.42 -7.35 -13.71
CA VAL A 170 5.10 -6.06 -13.93
C VAL A 170 5.95 -6.08 -15.20
N ILE A 171 6.47 -7.25 -15.59
CA ILE A 171 7.30 -7.42 -16.78
C ILE A 171 6.45 -7.53 -18.07
N ALA A 172 5.24 -8.07 -18.00
CA ALA A 172 4.39 -8.32 -19.16
C ALA A 172 3.82 -7.05 -19.85
N GLY A 173 4.01 -5.86 -19.26
CA GLY A 173 3.54 -4.58 -19.80
C GLY A 173 4.64 -3.61 -20.26
N MET A 174 5.92 -3.96 -20.11
CA MET A 174 7.03 -3.11 -20.54
C MET A 174 7.65 -3.69 -21.82
N PRO A 175 7.85 -2.90 -22.90
CA PRO A 175 8.66 -3.36 -24.01
C PRO A 175 10.04 -3.74 -23.46
N THR A 176 10.38 -5.02 -23.62
CA THR A 176 11.65 -5.63 -23.23
C THR A 176 12.78 -4.97 -24.01
N GLY A 177 13.35 -3.88 -23.48
CA GLY A 177 14.44 -3.18 -24.15
C GLY A 177 15.17 -2.07 -23.40
N ALA A 178 14.83 -1.72 -22.16
CA ALA A 178 15.37 -0.48 -21.56
C ALA A 178 16.23 -0.60 -20.29
N TYR A 179 16.38 -1.76 -19.65
CA TYR A 179 17.27 -1.88 -18.47
C TYR A 179 18.00 -3.22 -18.45
N GLY A 180 19.17 -3.26 -19.10
CA GLY A 180 20.20 -4.24 -18.79
C GLY A 180 20.91 -3.82 -17.51
N PHE A 181 20.57 -4.45 -16.39
CA PHE A 181 21.49 -4.53 -15.26
C PHE A 181 22.49 -5.64 -15.61
N GLY A 182 23.67 -5.23 -16.04
CA GLY A 182 24.79 -6.14 -16.24
C GLY A 182 25.07 -6.91 -14.96
N ASP A 183 25.24 -8.22 -15.10
CA ASP A 183 25.89 -9.00 -14.06
C ASP A 183 27.26 -8.37 -13.77
N GLY A 184 27.54 -8.18 -12.49
CA GLY A 184 28.79 -7.64 -11.99
C GLY A 184 29.20 -8.51 -10.84
N SER A 185 29.59 -9.74 -11.18
CA SER A 185 30.15 -10.72 -10.26
C SER A 185 31.20 -10.10 -9.34
N LEU A 186 31.06 -10.37 -8.04
CA LEU A 186 32.14 -10.34 -7.06
C LEU A 186 33.47 -10.83 -7.65
N ARG A 187 34.48 -9.96 -7.63
CA ARG A 187 35.89 -10.37 -7.52
C ARG A 187 36.60 -9.40 -6.57
N ARG A 188 36.99 -9.98 -5.42
CA ARG A 188 38.01 -9.59 -4.43
C ARG A 188 38.14 -8.13 -4.03
#